data_AF-A0A6S8T2X6-F1
#
_entry.id   AF-A0A6S8T2X6-F1
#
_cell.length_a   1.000
_cell.length_b   1.000
_cell.length_c   1.000
_cell.angle_alpha   90.00
_cell.angle_beta   90.00
_cell.angle_gamma   90.00
#
_symmetry.space_group_name_H-M   'P 1'
#
loop_
_entity.id
_entity.type
_entity.pdbx_description
1 polymer ?
#
loop_
_entity_poly.entity_id
_entity_poly.type
_entity_poly.pdbx_seq_one_letter_code
_entity_poly.pdbx_strand_id
1 'polypeptide(L)'
;MVVYAEKSQSDWNNLAGGKRYSYAERAASIFWLSVNFDDGSCTLKQLAKEIIRATDGACEALKTLITTEEIQHLATRDYFSALILSRAPTGFVRCIETVLTTSLMRAHGSFFKCDNAEAVKSINQFLAFSSFWTNVHFLGWYHFFRETIHKVFYEGIDRCVFDICAERYDTPMLHILERWKKSTVLPWLIAIDRNSLSSKFERHTEAALGRLVDLVVVETYVSARVKQFYDIIAEFPESACAVVELCNALSRTRQHHFLARSLRLTLCRRLLHLGANTSQIIEMYISTIKVLRILDPRRILLDTVTMPVRQYLQHRKDTVRCIVANLTDELSGELYEELHRSKSMVLGSCDSDNENHDSPGEDWVPNPSNCQNAIPKTMRDILSMLISIYGTREIFVDEYRQMLADK
;
A
#
# COMPACT_ATOMS: atom_id res chain seq x y z
N MET A 1 35.76 15.89 9.47
CA MET A 1 36.30 16.80 8.45
C MET A 1 36.30 16.04 7.13
N VAL A 2 35.15 16.04 6.45
CA VAL A 2 34.91 15.26 5.22
C VAL A 2 35.06 16.24 4.07
N VAL A 3 36.18 16.15 3.36
CA VAL A 3 36.45 16.98 2.19
C VAL A 3 35.65 16.42 1.02
N TYR A 4 34.66 17.19 0.59
CA TYR A 4 33.87 16.94 -0.61
C TYR A 4 34.76 16.99 -1.85
N ALA A 5 34.37 16.16 -2.82
CA ALA A 5 34.91 16.07 -4.15
C ALA A 5 34.83 17.40 -4.91
N GLU A 6 35.96 17.81 -5.48
CA GLU A 6 36.02 18.49 -6.78
C GLU A 6 37.15 17.84 -7.56
N LYS A 7 36.91 16.66 -8.14
CA LYS A 7 37.83 16.13 -9.16
C LYS A 7 37.04 15.60 -10.33
N SER A 8 36.98 16.48 -11.33
CA SER A 8 36.44 16.34 -12.67
C SER A 8 36.95 15.08 -13.38
N GLN A 9 36.17 14.67 -14.38
CA GLN A 9 36.43 13.63 -15.39
C GLN A 9 37.84 13.67 -16.02
N SER A 10 38.58 14.77 -15.86
CA SER A 10 39.98 14.96 -16.25
C SER A 10 40.99 14.14 -15.43
N ASP A 11 40.68 13.80 -14.18
CA ASP A 11 41.60 13.04 -13.32
C ASP A 11 41.70 11.56 -13.72
N TRP A 12 40.69 11.04 -14.43
CA TRP A 12 40.74 9.70 -15.00
C TRP A 12 41.77 9.56 -16.11
N ASN A 13 42.09 10.63 -16.85
CA ASN A 13 43.05 10.57 -17.95
C ASN A 13 44.50 10.81 -17.51
N ASN A 14 44.75 11.61 -16.47
CA ASN A 14 46.11 11.95 -16.03
C ASN A 14 46.82 10.90 -15.14
N LEU A 15 46.14 9.81 -14.78
CA LEU A 15 46.72 8.73 -13.98
C LEU A 15 47.32 7.59 -14.84
N ALA A 16 47.97 7.90 -15.96
CA ALA A 16 48.47 6.93 -16.95
C ALA A 16 49.70 6.10 -16.51
N GLY A 17 50.03 6.04 -15.22
CA GLY A 17 51.16 5.24 -14.72
C GLY A 17 50.92 4.69 -13.33
N GLY A 18 50.66 3.37 -13.22
CA GLY A 18 50.74 2.54 -12.01
C GLY A 18 49.80 2.84 -10.83
N LYS A 19 49.24 4.05 -10.73
CA LYS A 19 48.52 4.55 -9.54
C LYS A 19 47.00 4.28 -9.57
N ARG A 20 46.43 3.85 -10.71
CA ARG A 20 44.98 3.55 -10.84
C ARG A 20 44.54 2.30 -10.07
N TYR A 21 45.40 1.27 -10.00
CA TYR A 21 45.17 0.07 -9.19
C TYR A 21 45.07 0.37 -7.70
N SER A 22 46.01 1.18 -7.20
CA SER A 22 46.04 1.56 -5.78
C SER A 22 44.78 2.30 -5.34
N TYR A 23 44.08 2.97 -6.27
CA TYR A 23 42.84 3.68 -5.95
C TYR A 23 41.63 2.73 -5.84
N ALA A 24 41.46 1.80 -6.78
CA ALA A 24 40.39 0.80 -6.70
C ALA A 24 40.57 -0.15 -5.50
N GLU A 25 41.82 -0.54 -5.21
CA GLU A 25 42.20 -1.30 -4.01
C GLU A 25 41.88 -0.54 -2.72
N ARG A 26 42.19 0.77 -2.67
CA ARG A 26 41.82 1.63 -1.51
C ARG A 26 40.32 1.81 -1.40
N ALA A 27 39.61 2.02 -2.51
CA ALA A 27 38.15 2.18 -2.51
C ALA A 27 37.43 0.90 -2.06
N ALA A 28 37.88 -0.27 -2.53
CA ALA A 28 37.39 -1.56 -2.05
C ALA A 28 37.75 -1.79 -0.57
N SER A 29 38.98 -1.49 -0.15
CA SER A 29 39.39 -1.62 1.25
C SER A 29 38.58 -0.70 2.18
N ILE A 30 38.32 0.55 1.77
CA ILE A 30 37.48 1.52 2.49
C ILE A 30 36.01 1.06 2.49
N PHE A 31 35.51 0.52 1.38
CA PHE A 31 34.19 -0.09 1.28
C PHE A 31 34.04 -1.21 2.32
N TRP A 32 34.97 -2.16 2.38
CA TRP A 32 34.91 -3.29 3.31
C TRP A 32 35.13 -2.87 4.78
N LEU A 33 35.92 -1.84 5.05
CA LEU A 33 36.03 -1.23 6.37
C LEU A 33 34.73 -0.51 6.80
N SER A 34 33.98 0.06 5.85
CA SER A 34 32.68 0.71 6.11
C SER A 34 31.52 -0.28 6.24
N VAL A 35 31.68 -1.51 5.74
CA VAL A 35 30.71 -2.62 5.90
C VAL A 35 30.81 -3.30 7.27
N ASN A 36 31.68 -2.83 8.17
CA ASN A 36 31.59 -3.08 9.62
C ASN A 36 30.34 -2.41 10.22
N PHE A 37 29.17 -2.74 9.69
CA PHE A 37 27.91 -2.52 10.37
C PHE A 37 27.92 -3.42 11.59
N ASP A 38 27.89 -2.77 12.74
CA ASP A 38 28.02 -3.30 14.09
C ASP A 38 26.77 -4.12 14.50
N ASP A 39 26.41 -5.10 13.69
CA ASP A 39 25.45 -6.14 14.06
C ASP A 39 26.29 -7.40 14.23
N GLY A 40 26.46 -7.86 15.48
CA GLY A 40 27.42 -8.88 15.94
C GLY A 40 27.32 -10.28 15.31
N SER A 41 26.78 -10.41 14.11
CA SER A 41 26.71 -11.67 13.37
C SER A 41 28.10 -12.04 12.82
N CYS A 42 28.59 -13.19 13.27
CA CYS A 42 29.88 -13.75 12.85
C CYS A 42 29.96 -13.99 11.33
N THR A 43 28.82 -14.03 10.64
CA THR A 43 28.68 -14.31 9.21
C THR A 43 29.08 -13.12 8.34
N LEU A 44 28.75 -11.88 8.72
CA LEU A 44 29.17 -10.67 7.98
C LEU A 44 30.69 -10.49 8.00
N LYS A 45 31.34 -10.78 9.14
CA LYS A 45 32.80 -10.73 9.27
C LYS A 45 33.51 -11.80 8.43
N GLN A 46 32.91 -12.99 8.31
CA GLN A 46 33.44 -14.07 7.48
C GLN A 46 33.27 -13.77 5.98
N LEU A 47 32.11 -13.26 5.58
CA LEU A 47 31.84 -12.80 4.21
C LEU A 47 32.76 -11.65 3.81
N ALA A 48 32.99 -10.68 4.69
CA ALA A 48 33.93 -9.58 4.41
C ALA A 48 35.34 -10.11 4.12
N LYS A 49 35.82 -11.11 4.87
CA LYS A 49 37.13 -11.76 4.62
C LYS A 49 37.17 -12.52 3.29
N GLU A 50 36.10 -13.24 2.94
CA GLU A 50 36.01 -13.95 1.67
C GLU A 50 35.99 -13.00 0.46
N ILE A 51 35.32 -11.86 0.59
CA ILE A 51 35.25 -10.89 -0.49
C ILE A 51 36.55 -10.10 -0.62
N ILE A 52 37.27 -9.83 0.47
CA ILE A 52 38.64 -9.28 0.41
C ILE A 52 39.55 -10.24 -0.38
N ARG A 53 39.51 -11.55 -0.09
CA ARG A 53 40.27 -12.56 -0.87
C ARG A 53 39.87 -12.60 -2.34
N ALA A 54 38.57 -12.49 -2.63
CA ALA A 54 38.06 -12.43 -4.01
C ALA A 54 38.57 -11.17 -4.75
N THR A 55 38.67 -10.05 -4.03
CA THR A 55 39.20 -8.78 -4.53
C THR A 55 40.69 -8.90 -4.83
N ASP A 56 41.49 -9.44 -3.91
CA ASP A 56 42.93 -9.65 -4.10
C ASP A 56 43.20 -10.57 -5.31
N GLY A 57 42.43 -11.66 -5.44
CA GLY A 57 42.53 -12.56 -6.60
C GLY A 57 42.08 -11.91 -7.92
N ALA A 58 41.12 -10.98 -7.89
CA ALA A 58 40.72 -10.22 -9.07
C ALA A 58 41.80 -9.22 -9.47
N CYS A 59 42.46 -8.57 -8.51
CA CYS A 59 43.59 -7.68 -8.75
C CYS A 59 44.76 -8.40 -9.40
N GLU A 60 45.13 -9.60 -8.93
CA GLU A 60 46.20 -10.40 -9.56
C GLU A 60 45.85 -10.81 -10.99
N ALA A 61 44.61 -11.25 -11.25
CA ALA A 61 44.16 -11.59 -12.60
C ALA A 61 44.17 -10.39 -13.55
N LEU A 62 43.86 -9.19 -13.06
CA LEU A 62 43.87 -7.97 -13.87
C LEU A 62 45.31 -7.49 -14.15
N LYS A 63 46.25 -7.67 -13.21
CA LYS A 63 47.68 -7.42 -13.43
C LYS A 63 48.25 -8.30 -14.55
N THR A 64 47.84 -9.57 -14.64
CA THR A 64 48.24 -10.48 -15.72
C THR A 64 47.60 -10.15 -17.08
N LEU A 65 46.49 -9.41 -17.10
CA LEU A 65 45.78 -9.05 -18.33
C LEU A 65 46.31 -7.76 -18.96
N ILE A 66 46.75 -6.80 -18.15
CA ILE A 66 47.30 -5.51 -18.63
C ILE A 66 48.67 -5.65 -19.28
N THR A 67 49.39 -6.73 -19.00
CA THR A 67 50.63 -7.05 -19.74
C THR A 67 50.38 -7.41 -21.20
N THR A 68 49.12 -7.61 -21.58
CA THR A 68 48.64 -7.79 -22.95
C THR A 68 47.92 -6.50 -23.35
N GLU A 69 48.60 -5.64 -24.10
CA GLU A 69 48.06 -4.35 -24.56
C GLU A 69 46.75 -4.55 -25.34
N GLU A 70 45.81 -3.59 -25.23
CA GLU A 70 44.51 -3.50 -25.92
C GLU A 70 43.26 -4.05 -25.20
N ILE A 71 42.91 -3.54 -24.01
CA ILE A 71 41.48 -3.55 -23.59
C ILE A 71 41.07 -2.20 -22.99
N GLN A 72 40.03 -1.61 -23.61
CA GLN A 72 39.43 -0.31 -23.31
C GLN A 72 38.99 -0.16 -21.84
N HIS A 73 39.08 1.07 -21.32
CA HIS A 73 38.80 1.44 -19.91
C HIS A 73 37.43 1.01 -19.35
N LEU A 74 36.40 0.87 -20.20
CA LEU A 74 35.07 0.44 -19.75
C LEU A 74 34.98 -1.08 -19.56
N ALA A 75 35.57 -1.82 -20.51
CA ALA A 75 35.66 -3.27 -20.42
C ALA A 75 36.45 -3.71 -19.19
N THR A 76 37.50 -2.97 -18.79
CA THR A 76 38.28 -3.30 -17.58
C THR A 76 37.52 -3.08 -16.27
N ARG A 77 36.68 -2.05 -16.14
CA ARG A 77 35.87 -1.81 -14.92
C ARG A 77 34.75 -2.83 -14.76
N ASP A 78 34.04 -3.12 -15.84
CA ASP A 78 32.92 -4.05 -15.81
C ASP A 78 33.44 -5.50 -15.69
N TYR A 79 34.59 -5.80 -16.32
CA TYR A 79 35.31 -7.07 -16.13
C TYR A 79 35.85 -7.26 -14.71
N PHE A 80 36.45 -6.22 -14.10
CA PHE A 80 36.88 -6.27 -12.71
C PHE A 80 35.71 -6.54 -11.75
N SER A 81 34.58 -5.86 -11.99
CA SER A 81 33.37 -6.03 -11.19
C SER A 81 32.77 -7.43 -11.35
N ALA A 82 32.75 -7.95 -12.58
CA ALA A 82 32.32 -9.32 -12.87
C ALA A 82 33.24 -10.37 -12.24
N LEU A 83 34.56 -10.15 -12.22
CA LEU A 83 35.53 -11.02 -11.55
C LEU A 83 35.32 -11.06 -10.04
N ILE A 84 35.03 -9.92 -9.41
CA ILE A 84 34.73 -9.87 -7.97
C ILE A 84 33.40 -10.58 -7.68
N LEU A 85 32.36 -10.32 -8.48
CA LEU A 85 31.03 -10.94 -8.27
C LEU A 85 31.02 -12.44 -8.57
N SER A 86 31.78 -12.91 -9.56
CA SER A 86 31.93 -14.34 -9.85
C SER A 86 32.68 -15.11 -8.75
N ARG A 87 33.57 -14.44 -8.03
CA ARG A 87 34.29 -14.98 -6.88
C ARG A 87 33.61 -14.66 -5.55
N ALA A 88 32.53 -13.87 -5.58
CA ALA A 88 31.79 -13.52 -4.38
C ALA A 88 31.03 -14.75 -3.88
N PRO A 89 30.98 -14.97 -2.55
CA PRO A 89 30.20 -16.03 -1.96
C PRO A 89 28.71 -15.86 -2.29
N THR A 90 27.98 -16.96 -2.42
CA THR A 90 26.55 -16.98 -2.80
C THR A 90 25.65 -16.19 -1.85
N GLY A 91 26.10 -15.95 -0.61
CA GLY A 91 25.41 -15.13 0.39
C GLY A 91 25.62 -13.61 0.25
N PHE A 92 26.49 -13.15 -0.65
CA PHE A 92 26.85 -11.73 -0.76
C PHE A 92 25.66 -10.83 -1.11
N VAL A 93 24.88 -11.19 -2.13
CA VAL A 93 23.68 -10.44 -2.54
C VAL A 93 22.65 -10.41 -1.41
N ARG A 94 22.47 -11.52 -0.67
CA ARG A 94 21.56 -11.57 0.49
C ARG A 94 22.01 -10.65 1.62
N CYS A 95 23.31 -10.42 1.78
CA CYS A 95 23.81 -9.48 2.78
C CYS A 95 23.54 -8.03 2.38
N ILE A 96 23.72 -7.69 1.11
CA ILE A 96 23.35 -6.37 0.58
C ILE A 96 21.85 -6.14 0.74
N GLU A 97 21.02 -7.15 0.42
CA GLU A 97 19.57 -7.12 0.66
C GLU A 97 19.24 -6.86 2.14
N THR A 98 19.93 -7.54 3.06
CA THR A 98 19.76 -7.36 4.51
C THR A 98 20.17 -5.96 4.96
N VAL A 99 21.28 -5.41 4.45
CA VAL A 99 21.74 -4.05 4.77
C VAL A 99 20.74 -3.00 4.26
N LEU A 100 20.26 -3.15 3.03
CA LEU A 100 19.23 -2.27 2.46
C LEU A 100 17.93 -2.33 3.26
N THR A 101 17.48 -3.54 3.61
CA THR A 101 16.26 -3.76 4.39
C THR A 101 16.38 -3.18 5.79
N THR A 102 17.47 -3.46 6.51
CA THR A 102 17.70 -2.92 7.86
C THR A 102 17.84 -1.41 7.87
N SER A 103 18.44 -0.82 6.83
CA SER A 103 18.50 0.63 6.65
C SER A 103 17.10 1.25 6.53
N LEU A 104 16.26 0.71 5.65
CA LEU A 104 14.89 1.18 5.46
C LEU A 104 14.02 0.98 6.72
N MET A 105 14.11 -0.19 7.35
CA MET A 105 13.34 -0.50 8.57
C MET A 105 13.78 0.38 9.76
N ARG A 106 15.07 0.69 9.89
CA ARG A 106 15.56 1.61 10.91
C ARG A 106 15.01 3.02 10.71
N ALA A 107 15.00 3.50 9.47
CA ALA A 107 14.44 4.80 9.13
C ALA A 107 12.91 4.85 9.37
N HIS A 108 12.21 3.79 9.00
CA HIS A 108 10.78 3.62 9.30
C HIS A 108 10.51 3.62 10.83
N GLY A 109 11.28 2.87 11.62
CA GLY A 109 11.14 2.86 13.08
C GLY A 109 11.44 4.22 13.73
N SER A 110 12.30 5.05 13.13
CA SER A 110 12.53 6.41 13.62
C SER A 110 11.38 7.36 13.33
N PHE A 111 10.60 7.13 12.28
CA PHE A 111 9.47 8.01 11.94
C PHE A 111 8.49 8.13 13.10
N PHE A 112 8.21 7.03 13.80
CA PHE A 112 7.30 7.01 14.95
C PHE A 112 7.91 7.53 16.26
N LYS A 113 9.25 7.60 16.36
CA LYS A 113 9.95 8.06 17.57
C LYS A 113 10.22 9.57 17.58
N CYS A 114 10.11 10.24 16.43
CA CYS A 114 10.37 11.66 16.31
C CYS A 114 9.09 12.48 16.56
N ASP A 115 8.88 12.92 17.81
CA ASP A 115 8.01 14.05 18.12
C ASP A 115 8.59 15.32 17.50
N ASN A 116 7.89 15.90 16.51
CA ASN A 116 7.93 17.24 15.88
C ASN A 116 9.22 18.12 15.89
N ALA A 117 10.37 17.61 16.29
CA ALA A 117 11.64 18.33 16.38
C ALA A 117 12.65 17.69 15.42
N GLU A 118 12.79 18.40 14.30
CA GLU A 118 13.97 18.47 13.42
C GLU A 118 14.19 17.36 12.38
N ALA A 119 14.00 17.76 11.12
CA ALA A 119 14.44 17.07 9.90
C ALA A 119 15.95 16.75 9.86
N VAL A 120 16.75 17.33 10.76
CA VAL A 120 18.21 17.16 10.87
C VAL A 120 18.58 15.77 11.40
N LYS A 121 17.74 15.12 12.23
CA LYS A 121 17.99 13.75 12.71
C LYS A 121 17.80 12.69 11.62
N SER A 122 16.94 12.92 10.63
CA SER A 122 16.69 11.96 9.54
C SER A 122 17.90 11.82 8.60
N ILE A 123 18.57 12.94 8.29
CA ILE A 123 19.77 12.94 7.43
C ILE A 123 20.93 12.20 8.13
N ASN A 124 21.07 12.36 9.45
CA ASN A 124 22.13 11.72 10.23
C ASN A 124 21.99 10.19 10.32
N GLN A 125 20.77 9.65 10.22
CA GLN A 125 20.53 8.20 10.23
C GLN A 125 21.08 7.50 9.00
N PHE A 126 21.11 8.20 7.88
CA PHE A 126 21.62 7.66 6.63
C PHE A 126 23.11 7.93 6.42
N LEU A 127 23.86 8.55 7.35
CA LEU A 127 25.26 8.91 7.08
C LEU A 127 26.14 7.69 6.79
N ALA A 128 26.10 6.66 7.63
CA ALA A 128 26.87 5.43 7.42
C ALA A 128 26.40 4.67 6.16
N PHE A 129 25.09 4.66 5.92
CA PHE A 129 24.48 4.05 4.73
C PHE A 129 24.84 4.80 3.44
N SER A 130 24.85 6.13 3.48
CA SER A 130 25.20 7.01 2.37
C SER A 130 26.69 6.93 2.05
N SER A 131 27.57 6.83 3.06
CA SER A 131 29.00 6.58 2.81
C SER A 131 29.23 5.21 2.15
N PHE A 132 28.52 4.17 2.60
CA PHE A 132 28.58 2.85 2.00
C PHE A 132 28.15 2.90 0.52
N TRP A 133 27.02 3.55 0.23
CA TRP A 133 26.48 3.59 -1.13
C TRP A 133 27.26 4.50 -2.08
N THR A 134 27.88 5.57 -1.57
CA THR A 134 28.81 6.40 -2.33
C THR A 134 29.98 5.56 -2.84
N ASN A 135 30.49 4.62 -2.03
CA ASN A 135 31.53 3.70 -2.43
C ASN A 135 31.04 2.67 -3.48
N VAL A 136 29.82 2.14 -3.34
CA VAL A 136 29.20 1.25 -4.37
C VAL A 136 29.12 1.95 -5.72
N HIS A 137 28.69 3.21 -5.72
CA HIS A 137 28.55 3.98 -6.94
C HIS A 137 29.91 4.39 -7.52
N PHE A 138 30.89 4.72 -6.66
CA PHE A 138 32.26 4.95 -7.09
C PHE A 138 32.86 3.74 -7.81
N LEU A 139 32.57 2.53 -7.32
CA LEU A 139 32.99 1.27 -7.94
C LEU A 139 32.20 0.90 -9.21
N GLY A 140 31.11 1.62 -9.52
CA GLY A 140 30.24 1.33 -10.66
C GLY A 140 29.33 0.10 -10.45
N TRP A 141 29.19 -0.37 -9.21
CA TRP A 141 28.46 -1.61 -8.91
C TRP A 141 26.94 -1.45 -8.83
N TYR A 142 26.44 -0.21 -8.97
CA TYR A 142 25.02 0.12 -8.88
C TYR A 142 24.14 -0.78 -9.77
N HIS A 143 24.57 -1.02 -11.01
CA HIS A 143 23.80 -1.82 -11.98
C HIS A 143 23.60 -3.28 -11.53
N PHE A 144 24.58 -3.86 -10.83
CA PHE A 144 24.49 -5.25 -10.35
C PHE A 144 23.49 -5.42 -9.20
N PHE A 145 23.30 -4.36 -8.39
CA PHE A 145 22.37 -4.39 -7.26
C PHE A 145 21.01 -3.79 -7.59
N ARG A 146 20.77 -3.32 -8.82
CA ARG A 146 19.51 -2.66 -9.21
C ARG A 146 18.29 -3.51 -8.90
N GLU A 147 18.33 -4.80 -9.22
CA GLU A 147 17.23 -5.73 -8.92
C GLU A 147 17.03 -5.92 -7.41
N THR A 148 18.12 -6.01 -6.65
CA THR A 148 18.07 -6.11 -5.18
C THR A 148 17.48 -4.84 -4.56
N ILE A 149 17.85 -3.66 -5.05
CA ILE A 149 17.29 -2.38 -4.60
C ILE A 149 15.80 -2.32 -4.91
N HIS A 150 15.40 -2.67 -6.13
CA HIS A 150 13.98 -2.71 -6.51
C HIS A 150 13.20 -3.68 -5.61
N LYS A 151 13.72 -4.90 -5.39
CA LYS A 151 13.11 -5.89 -4.50
C LYS A 151 12.90 -5.33 -3.10
N VAL A 152 13.96 -4.79 -2.49
CA VAL A 152 13.89 -4.23 -1.12
C VAL A 152 12.98 -3.00 -1.08
N PHE A 153 12.95 -2.19 -2.13
CA PHE A 153 12.05 -1.05 -2.24
C PHE A 153 10.59 -1.49 -2.23
N TYR A 154 10.18 -2.42 -3.10
CA TYR A 154 8.79 -2.87 -3.17
C TYR A 154 8.37 -3.69 -1.94
N GLU A 155 9.18 -4.67 -1.50
CA GLU A 155 8.87 -5.47 -0.31
C GLU A 155 8.94 -4.64 0.98
N GLY A 156 9.87 -3.70 1.05
CA GLY A 156 10.04 -2.80 2.19
C GLY A 156 8.87 -1.83 2.33
N ILE A 157 8.42 -1.22 1.23
CA ILE A 157 7.22 -0.37 1.24
C ILE A 157 6.00 -1.20 1.63
N ASP A 158 5.80 -2.39 1.06
CA ASP A 158 4.65 -3.23 1.39
C ASP A 158 4.60 -3.53 2.90
N ARG A 159 5.74 -3.91 3.50
CA ARG A 159 5.83 -4.15 4.96
C ARG A 159 5.56 -2.88 5.78
N CYS A 160 6.18 -1.77 5.43
CA CYS A 160 6.03 -0.51 6.17
C CYS A 160 4.61 0.05 6.09
N VAL A 161 3.99 0.00 4.90
CA VAL A 161 2.62 0.47 4.69
C VAL A 161 1.64 -0.42 5.44
N PHE A 162 1.85 -1.74 5.43
CA PHE A 162 1.02 -2.67 6.21
C PHE A 162 1.10 -2.39 7.71
N ASP A 163 2.29 -2.12 8.25
CA ASP A 163 2.50 -1.75 9.66
C ASP A 163 1.84 -0.40 10.01
N ILE A 164 1.98 0.63 9.16
CA ILE A 164 1.31 1.93 9.34
C ILE A 164 -0.22 1.79 9.30
N CYS A 165 -0.75 0.89 8.48
CA CYS A 165 -2.18 0.76 8.26
C CYS A 165 -2.85 -0.30 9.13
N ALA A 166 -2.09 -1.10 9.90
CA ALA A 166 -2.62 -2.18 10.72
C ALA A 166 -3.67 -1.68 11.73
N GLU A 167 -4.88 -2.26 11.65
CA GLU A 167 -5.98 -2.10 12.64
C GLU A 167 -6.37 -0.64 12.98
N ARG A 168 -6.07 0.30 12.08
CA ARG A 168 -6.47 1.71 12.20
C ARG A 168 -7.37 2.12 11.05
N TYR A 169 -8.66 2.32 11.32
CA TYR A 169 -9.68 2.67 10.30
C TYR A 169 -10.38 4.02 10.52
N ASP A 170 -10.19 4.60 11.71
CA ASP A 170 -10.80 5.84 12.19
C ASP A 170 -10.04 7.10 11.74
N THR A 171 -8.77 6.94 11.37
CA THR A 171 -7.83 8.03 11.13
C THR A 171 -7.38 8.10 9.67
N PRO A 172 -7.15 9.31 9.11
CA PRO A 172 -6.79 9.48 7.70
C PRO A 172 -5.33 9.04 7.45
N MET A 173 -5.15 7.81 6.94
CA MET A 173 -3.84 7.19 6.75
C MET A 173 -3.09 7.74 5.53
N LEU A 174 -3.77 8.19 4.48
CA LEU A 174 -3.09 8.70 3.28
C LEU A 174 -2.22 9.92 3.59
N HIS A 175 -2.67 10.78 4.51
CA HIS A 175 -1.89 11.92 4.98
C HIS A 175 -0.64 11.48 5.77
N ILE A 176 -0.77 10.46 6.62
CA ILE A 176 0.36 9.90 7.39
C ILE A 176 1.37 9.25 6.45
N LEU A 177 0.90 8.50 5.45
CA LEU A 177 1.72 7.89 4.42
C LEU A 177 2.45 8.94 3.58
N GLU A 178 1.81 10.06 3.25
CA GLU A 178 2.44 11.17 2.54
C GLU A 178 3.59 11.79 3.36
N ARG A 179 3.39 11.96 4.67
CA ARG A 179 4.43 12.45 5.59
C ARG A 179 5.59 11.45 5.68
N TRP A 180 5.28 10.17 5.88
CA TRP A 180 6.26 9.08 5.97
C TRP A 180 7.07 8.95 4.67
N LYS A 181 6.43 9.02 3.51
CA LYS A 181 7.07 9.02 2.19
C LYS A 181 8.13 10.12 2.11
N LYS A 182 7.76 11.36 2.48
CA LYS A 182 8.65 12.53 2.43
C LYS A 182 9.80 12.46 3.44
N SER A 183 9.55 11.95 4.64
CA SER A 183 10.56 11.91 5.70
C SER A 183 11.54 10.74 5.60
N THR A 184 11.11 9.64 4.97
CA THR A 184 11.78 8.33 5.08
C THR A 184 12.16 7.78 3.71
N VAL A 185 11.16 7.52 2.85
CA VAL A 185 11.38 6.79 1.59
C VAL A 185 12.14 7.63 0.56
N LEU A 186 11.75 8.90 0.36
CA LEU A 186 12.42 9.78 -0.59
C LEU A 186 13.87 10.07 -0.19
N PRO A 187 14.20 10.44 1.06
CA PRO A 187 15.59 10.62 1.48
C PRO A 187 16.42 9.34 1.36
N TRP A 188 15.83 8.17 1.68
CA TRP A 188 16.50 6.88 1.53
C TRP A 188 16.84 6.57 0.06
N LEU A 189 15.90 6.79 -0.87
CA LEU A 189 16.14 6.61 -2.30
C LEU A 189 17.15 7.62 -2.86
N ILE A 190 17.07 8.89 -2.45
CA ILE A 190 18.03 9.92 -2.87
C ILE A 190 19.43 9.57 -2.36
N ALA A 191 19.56 9.01 -1.15
CA ALA A 191 20.84 8.55 -0.63
C ALA A 191 21.44 7.40 -1.48
N ILE A 192 20.60 6.61 -2.15
CA ILE A 192 21.00 5.53 -3.05
C ILE A 192 21.34 6.07 -4.47
N ASP A 193 20.59 7.04 -4.98
CA ASP A 193 20.73 7.50 -6.38
C ASP A 193 21.75 8.65 -6.56
N ARG A 194 22.36 9.12 -5.47
CA ARG A 194 23.07 10.41 -5.33
C ARG A 194 24.31 10.67 -6.20
N ASN A 195 24.60 9.87 -7.21
CA ASN A 195 25.85 10.00 -7.95
C ASN A 195 25.69 9.89 -9.48
N SER A 196 24.48 10.07 -10.01
CA SER A 196 24.24 10.19 -11.45
C SER A 196 23.83 11.61 -11.86
N LEU A 197 24.84 12.44 -12.18
CA LEU A 197 24.79 13.61 -13.07
C LEU A 197 24.12 14.91 -12.57
N SER A 198 24.89 16.01 -12.64
CA SER A 198 24.52 17.44 -12.76
C SER A 198 23.18 17.93 -12.16
N SER A 199 23.29 18.97 -11.32
CA SER A 199 22.22 19.74 -10.64
C SER A 199 20.90 20.00 -11.40
N LYS A 200 20.89 20.03 -12.74
CA LYS A 200 19.65 20.18 -13.54
C LYS A 200 18.92 18.86 -13.80
N PHE A 201 19.64 17.75 -13.93
CA PHE A 201 19.06 16.42 -14.14
C PHE A 201 18.48 15.83 -12.83
N GLU A 202 19.05 16.24 -11.69
CA GLU A 202 18.58 15.89 -10.34
C GLU A 202 17.10 16.26 -10.13
N ARG A 203 16.68 17.49 -10.48
CA ARG A 203 15.29 17.95 -10.22
C ARG A 203 14.23 17.17 -10.99
N HIS A 204 14.51 16.80 -12.24
CA HIS A 204 13.56 16.03 -13.05
C HIS A 204 13.48 14.57 -12.59
N THR A 205 14.61 13.99 -12.19
CA THR A 205 14.71 12.63 -11.68
C THR A 205 14.05 12.51 -10.31
N GLU A 206 14.27 13.46 -9.41
CA GLU A 206 13.59 13.54 -8.10
C GLU A 206 12.07 13.64 -8.24
N ALA A 207 11.59 14.47 -9.18
CA ALA A 207 10.15 14.59 -9.44
C ALA A 207 9.56 13.29 -10.02
N ALA A 208 10.31 12.59 -10.88
CA ALA A 208 9.89 11.30 -11.44
C ALA A 208 9.87 10.19 -10.38
N LEU A 209 10.91 10.11 -9.54
CA LEU A 209 10.98 9.21 -8.39
C LEU A 209 9.85 9.50 -7.40
N GLY A 210 9.57 10.77 -7.12
CA GLY A 210 8.45 11.19 -6.28
C GLY A 210 7.11 10.66 -6.78
N ARG A 211 6.85 10.72 -8.09
CA ARG A 211 5.62 10.17 -8.68
C ARG A 211 5.56 8.65 -8.64
N LEU A 212 6.68 7.97 -8.88
CA LEU A 212 6.75 6.51 -8.82
C LEU A 212 6.45 6.04 -7.39
N VAL A 213 7.15 6.62 -6.40
CA VAL A 213 6.95 6.28 -4.98
C VAL A 213 5.51 6.57 -4.56
N ASP A 214 4.93 7.69 -5.00
CA ASP A 214 3.54 8.02 -4.71
C ASP A 214 2.57 6.96 -5.24
N LEU A 215 2.73 6.53 -6.49
CA LEU A 215 1.91 5.47 -7.07
C LEU A 215 2.06 4.16 -6.28
N VAL A 216 3.30 3.74 -5.99
CA VAL A 216 3.58 2.48 -5.29
C VAL A 216 3.02 2.49 -3.87
N VAL A 217 3.14 3.61 -3.14
CA VAL A 217 2.57 3.76 -1.79
C VAL A 217 1.04 3.70 -1.82
N VAL A 218 0.39 4.31 -2.81
CA VAL A 218 -1.07 4.26 -2.93
C VAL A 218 -1.55 2.88 -3.36
N GLU A 219 -0.85 2.19 -4.28
CA GLU A 219 -1.17 0.81 -4.67
C GLU A 219 -1.01 -0.18 -3.52
N THR A 220 0.06 -0.04 -2.73
CA THR A 220 0.29 -0.87 -1.54
C THR A 220 -0.73 -0.56 -0.45
N TYR A 221 -1.12 0.70 -0.26
CA TYR A 221 -2.23 1.08 0.62
C TYR A 221 -3.54 0.39 0.23
N VAL A 222 -3.92 0.44 -1.05
CA VAL A 222 -5.13 -0.26 -1.54
C VAL A 222 -5.02 -1.76 -1.31
N SER A 223 -3.87 -2.37 -1.61
CA SER A 223 -3.63 -3.79 -1.35
C SER A 223 -3.81 -4.16 0.13
N ALA A 224 -3.25 -3.37 1.05
CA ALA A 224 -3.38 -3.56 2.49
C ALA A 224 -4.85 -3.43 2.93
N ARG A 225 -5.55 -2.38 2.48
CA ARG A 225 -6.96 -2.15 2.82
C ARG A 225 -7.89 -3.21 2.26
N VAL A 226 -7.65 -3.70 1.05
CA VAL A 226 -8.43 -4.81 0.47
C VAL A 226 -8.29 -6.08 1.31
N LYS A 227 -7.09 -6.38 1.83
CA LYS A 227 -6.88 -7.55 2.71
C LYS A 227 -7.64 -7.44 4.05
N GLN A 228 -7.77 -6.23 4.58
CA GLN A 228 -8.49 -5.92 5.83
C GLN A 228 -9.97 -5.56 5.60
N PHE A 229 -10.44 -5.61 4.35
CA PHE A 229 -11.70 -4.95 3.99
C PHE A 229 -12.94 -5.57 4.63
N TYR A 230 -12.88 -6.87 4.96
CA TYR A 230 -13.93 -7.51 5.72
C TYR A 230 -14.06 -6.90 7.13
N ASP A 231 -12.95 -6.66 7.80
CA ASP A 231 -12.94 -6.10 9.16
C ASP A 231 -13.35 -4.62 9.12
N ILE A 232 -12.92 -3.87 8.10
CA ILE A 232 -13.40 -2.51 7.83
C ILE A 232 -14.92 -2.47 7.67
N ILE A 233 -15.52 -3.42 6.95
CA ILE A 233 -16.99 -3.47 6.80
C ILE A 233 -17.68 -3.83 8.12
N ALA A 234 -17.09 -4.72 8.91
CA ALA A 234 -17.64 -5.12 10.20
C ALA A 234 -17.64 -3.99 11.23
N GLU A 235 -16.64 -3.10 11.19
CA GLU A 235 -16.50 -1.93 12.07
C GLU A 235 -17.17 -0.65 11.50
N PHE A 236 -18.05 -0.77 10.51
CA PHE A 236 -18.79 0.37 9.99
C PHE A 236 -19.99 0.66 10.91
N PRO A 237 -20.25 1.92 11.33
CA PRO A 237 -19.83 3.19 10.73
C PRO A 237 -18.52 3.81 11.24
N GLU A 238 -17.90 3.29 12.29
CA GLU A 238 -16.67 3.84 12.90
C GLU A 238 -15.51 3.85 11.89
N SER A 239 -15.48 2.88 10.99
CA SER A 239 -14.49 2.74 9.91
C SER A 239 -14.72 3.64 8.68
N ALA A 240 -15.69 4.58 8.72
CA ALA A 240 -16.07 5.39 7.56
C ALA A 240 -14.90 6.18 6.95
N CYS A 241 -13.94 6.62 7.75
CA CYS A 241 -12.74 7.33 7.27
C CYS A 241 -11.95 6.46 6.28
N ALA A 242 -11.63 5.22 6.66
CA ALA A 242 -10.92 4.27 5.80
C ALA A 242 -11.68 3.96 4.50
N VAL A 243 -13.01 3.89 4.54
CA VAL A 243 -13.84 3.66 3.34
C VAL A 243 -13.71 4.80 2.35
N VAL A 244 -13.79 6.05 2.82
CA VAL A 244 -13.65 7.25 1.96
C VAL A 244 -12.24 7.33 1.36
N GLU A 245 -11.21 7.08 2.17
CA GLU A 245 -9.83 7.07 1.67
C GLU A 245 -9.60 5.95 0.63
N LEU A 246 -10.16 4.76 0.86
CA LEU A 246 -10.09 3.65 -0.08
C LEU A 246 -10.80 3.99 -1.40
N CYS A 247 -11.94 4.68 -1.35
CA CYS A 247 -12.64 5.17 -2.54
C CYS A 247 -11.74 6.08 -3.38
N ASN A 248 -11.12 7.07 -2.73
CA ASN A 248 -10.21 8.00 -3.38
C ASN A 248 -8.99 7.28 -3.98
N ALA A 249 -8.42 6.32 -3.24
CA ALA A 249 -7.27 5.55 -3.72
C ALA A 249 -7.62 4.64 -4.91
N LEU A 250 -8.77 3.96 -4.89
CA LEU A 250 -9.23 3.11 -5.99
C LEU A 250 -9.48 3.89 -7.28
N SER A 251 -9.97 5.13 -7.19
CA SER A 251 -10.16 5.99 -8.36
C SER A 251 -8.84 6.26 -9.10
N ARG A 252 -7.71 6.25 -8.38
CA ARG A 252 -6.35 6.45 -8.91
C ARG A 252 -5.74 5.14 -9.42
N THR A 253 -5.88 4.03 -8.69
CA THR A 253 -5.21 2.76 -9.01
C THR A 253 -6.00 1.86 -9.96
N ARG A 254 -7.32 2.08 -10.10
CA ARG A 254 -8.25 1.25 -10.89
C ARG A 254 -8.30 -0.22 -10.47
N GLN A 255 -7.99 -0.54 -9.21
CA GLN A 255 -7.96 -1.90 -8.67
C GLN A 255 -9.33 -2.45 -8.21
N HIS A 256 -10.45 -1.90 -8.68
CA HIS A 256 -11.81 -2.30 -8.27
C HIS A 256 -12.10 -3.81 -8.47
N HIS A 257 -11.57 -4.42 -9.55
CA HIS A 257 -11.74 -5.85 -9.79
C HIS A 257 -11.00 -6.72 -8.76
N PHE A 258 -9.82 -6.28 -8.31
CA PHE A 258 -9.07 -6.96 -7.26
C PHE A 258 -9.82 -6.92 -5.93
N LEU A 259 -10.37 -5.75 -5.56
CA LEU A 259 -11.24 -5.60 -4.39
C LEU A 259 -12.45 -6.53 -4.47
N ALA A 260 -13.17 -6.52 -5.59
CA ALA A 260 -14.36 -7.36 -5.77
C ALA A 260 -14.06 -8.85 -5.59
N ARG A 261 -12.98 -9.33 -6.24
CA ARG A 261 -12.56 -10.73 -6.14
C ARG A 261 -12.15 -11.10 -4.72
N SER A 262 -11.34 -10.25 -4.07
CA SER A 262 -10.81 -10.52 -2.72
C SER A 262 -11.92 -10.50 -1.67
N LEU A 263 -12.81 -9.51 -1.71
CA LEU A 263 -13.94 -9.42 -0.78
C LEU A 263 -14.89 -10.61 -0.95
N ARG A 264 -15.23 -10.99 -2.19
CA ARG A 264 -16.11 -12.14 -2.45
C ARG A 264 -15.54 -13.43 -1.87
N LEU A 265 -14.24 -13.69 -2.06
CA LEU A 265 -13.57 -14.85 -1.48
C LEU A 265 -13.60 -14.82 0.05
N THR A 266 -13.40 -13.64 0.63
CA THR A 266 -13.38 -13.45 2.09
C THR A 266 -14.77 -13.63 2.71
N LEU A 267 -15.82 -13.11 2.09
CA LEU A 267 -17.21 -13.33 2.49
C LEU A 267 -17.58 -14.82 2.46
N CYS A 268 -17.27 -15.53 1.36
CA CYS A 268 -17.55 -16.96 1.28
C CYS A 268 -16.81 -17.76 2.36
N ARG A 269 -15.57 -17.37 2.70
CA ARG A 269 -14.74 -18.09 3.68
C ARG A 269 -15.12 -17.79 5.13
N ARG A 270 -15.37 -16.52 5.46
CA ARG A 270 -15.55 -16.04 6.86
C ARG A 270 -17.01 -15.90 7.29
N LEU A 271 -17.94 -15.67 6.35
CA LEU A 271 -19.35 -15.40 6.66
C LEU A 271 -20.28 -16.54 6.25
N LEU A 272 -20.08 -17.13 5.07
CA LEU A 272 -21.04 -18.06 4.46
C LEU A 272 -20.78 -19.52 4.84
N HIS A 273 -20.78 -19.81 6.15
CA HIS A 273 -20.61 -21.17 6.67
C HIS A 273 -21.76 -21.56 7.61
N LEU A 274 -22.00 -22.87 7.78
CA LEU A 274 -23.14 -23.41 8.54
C LEU A 274 -23.18 -22.93 10.00
N GLY A 275 -22.04 -22.63 10.62
CA GLY A 275 -21.97 -22.13 11.99
C GLY A 275 -22.25 -20.63 12.19
N ALA A 276 -22.45 -19.86 11.12
CA ALA A 276 -22.74 -18.42 11.25
C ALA A 276 -24.22 -18.21 11.57
N ASN A 277 -24.56 -17.31 12.49
CA ASN A 277 -25.95 -16.98 12.80
C ASN A 277 -26.57 -16.15 11.66
N THR A 278 -27.85 -16.37 11.37
CA THR A 278 -28.53 -15.68 10.26
C THR A 278 -28.61 -14.17 10.49
N SER A 279 -28.77 -13.71 11.73
CA SER A 279 -28.70 -12.29 12.11
C SER A 279 -27.36 -11.66 11.74
N GLN A 280 -26.23 -12.29 12.10
CA GLN A 280 -24.88 -11.81 11.78
C GLN A 280 -24.64 -11.71 10.27
N ILE A 281 -25.18 -12.65 9.48
CA ILE A 281 -25.08 -12.61 8.02
C ILE A 281 -25.88 -11.42 7.47
N ILE A 282 -27.06 -11.13 8.03
CA ILE A 282 -27.89 -10.00 7.65
C ILE A 282 -27.21 -8.67 8.02
N GLU A 283 -26.73 -8.51 9.25
CA GLU A 283 -25.97 -7.33 9.73
C GLU A 283 -24.77 -7.05 8.82
N MET A 284 -23.92 -8.06 8.60
CA MET A 284 -22.75 -7.92 7.72
C MET A 284 -23.15 -7.59 6.27
N TYR A 285 -24.29 -8.12 5.79
CA TYR A 285 -24.82 -7.80 4.47
C TYR A 285 -25.30 -6.34 4.38
N ILE A 286 -25.98 -5.84 5.41
CA ILE A 286 -26.40 -4.44 5.53
C ILE A 286 -25.18 -3.51 5.52
N SER A 287 -24.18 -3.78 6.36
CA SER A 287 -22.93 -3.01 6.39
C SER A 287 -22.17 -3.07 5.07
N THR A 288 -22.14 -4.24 4.41
CA THR A 288 -21.55 -4.38 3.06
C THR A 288 -22.27 -3.49 2.05
N ILE A 289 -23.61 -3.43 2.08
CA ILE A 289 -24.38 -2.54 1.20
C ILE A 289 -24.04 -1.07 1.46
N LYS A 290 -24.01 -0.66 2.74
CA LYS A 290 -23.68 0.72 3.15
C LYS A 290 -22.31 1.14 2.65
N VAL A 291 -21.29 0.32 2.90
CA VAL A 291 -19.89 0.58 2.49
C VAL A 291 -19.73 0.60 0.97
N LEU A 292 -20.28 -0.38 0.25
CA LEU A 292 -20.13 -0.45 -1.21
C LEU A 292 -20.88 0.66 -1.95
N ARG A 293 -21.94 1.24 -1.36
CA ARG A 293 -22.60 2.44 -1.89
C ARG A 293 -21.71 3.68 -1.86
N ILE A 294 -20.85 3.79 -0.86
CA ILE A 294 -19.87 4.87 -0.76
C ILE A 294 -18.76 4.66 -1.80
N LEU A 295 -18.27 3.42 -1.94
CA LEU A 295 -17.15 3.08 -2.84
C LEU A 295 -17.52 3.08 -4.33
N ASP A 296 -18.73 2.65 -4.68
CA ASP A 296 -19.21 2.59 -6.07
C ASP A 296 -20.66 3.06 -6.18
N PRO A 297 -20.88 4.34 -6.48
CA PRO A 297 -22.22 4.89 -6.71
C PRO A 297 -22.99 4.20 -7.85
N ARG A 298 -22.29 3.55 -8.81
CA ARG A 298 -22.90 2.84 -9.94
C ARG A 298 -23.39 1.44 -9.58
N ARG A 299 -23.07 0.93 -8.38
CA ARG A 299 -23.54 -0.35 -7.81
C ARG A 299 -23.07 -1.62 -8.55
N ILE A 300 -22.09 -1.51 -9.43
CA ILE A 300 -21.54 -2.65 -10.17
C ILE A 300 -20.82 -3.59 -9.20
N LEU A 301 -20.03 -3.03 -8.28
CA LEU A 301 -19.36 -3.80 -7.23
C LEU A 301 -20.36 -4.48 -6.29
N LEU A 302 -21.41 -3.75 -5.92
CA LEU A 302 -22.43 -4.25 -4.99
C LEU A 302 -23.09 -5.52 -5.50
N ASP A 303 -23.61 -5.52 -6.73
CA ASP A 303 -24.30 -6.68 -7.29
C ASP A 303 -23.33 -7.87 -7.51
N THR A 304 -22.08 -7.59 -7.91
CA THR A 304 -21.08 -8.63 -8.16
C THR A 304 -20.62 -9.32 -6.87
N VAL A 305 -20.36 -8.56 -5.81
CA VAL A 305 -19.81 -9.07 -4.55
C VAL A 305 -20.89 -9.74 -3.70
N THR A 306 -22.11 -9.21 -3.70
CA THR A 306 -23.17 -9.68 -2.79
C THR A 306 -23.97 -10.86 -3.31
N MET A 307 -23.87 -11.20 -4.60
CA MET A 307 -24.54 -12.35 -5.19
C MET A 307 -24.44 -13.66 -4.36
N PRO A 308 -23.26 -14.12 -3.91
CA PRO A 308 -23.17 -15.33 -3.08
C PRO A 308 -23.86 -15.19 -1.72
N VAL A 309 -23.87 -14.00 -1.12
CA VAL A 309 -24.57 -13.75 0.15
C VAL A 309 -26.08 -13.86 -0.05
N ARG A 310 -26.62 -13.26 -1.12
CA ARG A 310 -28.04 -13.36 -1.48
C ARG A 310 -28.46 -14.81 -1.72
N GLN A 311 -27.68 -15.56 -2.50
CA GLN A 311 -27.94 -16.98 -2.74
C GLN A 311 -27.92 -17.80 -1.44
N TYR A 312 -26.97 -17.53 -0.55
CA TYR A 312 -26.88 -18.24 0.72
C TYR A 312 -28.10 -17.96 1.62
N LEU A 313 -28.52 -16.70 1.73
CA LEU A 313 -29.70 -16.29 2.50
C LEU A 313 -31.00 -16.90 1.95
N GLN A 314 -31.15 -17.04 0.63
CA GLN A 314 -32.31 -17.69 0.00
C GLN A 314 -32.50 -19.14 0.46
N HIS A 315 -31.41 -19.87 0.71
CA HIS A 315 -31.48 -21.28 1.10
C HIS A 315 -31.76 -21.48 2.59
N ARG A 316 -31.55 -20.45 3.41
CA ARG A 316 -31.82 -20.49 4.85
C ARG A 316 -33.29 -20.22 5.14
N LYS A 317 -33.91 -21.17 5.86
CA LYS A 317 -35.35 -21.16 6.16
C LYS A 317 -35.75 -20.10 7.20
N ASP A 318 -34.82 -19.76 8.08
CA ASP A 318 -34.98 -18.83 9.19
C ASP A 318 -34.72 -17.36 8.82
N THR A 319 -34.27 -17.08 7.59
CA THR A 319 -33.90 -15.73 7.17
C THR A 319 -35.07 -14.74 7.21
N VAL A 320 -36.25 -15.13 6.72
CA VAL A 320 -37.42 -14.24 6.70
C VAL A 320 -37.81 -13.85 8.12
N ARG A 321 -37.87 -14.83 9.04
CA ARG A 321 -38.16 -14.60 10.46
C ARG A 321 -37.13 -13.66 11.09
N CYS A 322 -35.84 -13.84 10.79
CA CYS A 322 -34.78 -12.95 11.27
C CYS A 322 -34.93 -11.52 10.75
N ILE A 323 -35.27 -11.35 9.47
CA ILE A 323 -35.50 -10.01 8.89
C ILE A 323 -36.70 -9.34 9.57
N VAL A 324 -37.83 -10.04 9.71
CA VAL A 324 -39.03 -9.49 10.36
C VAL A 324 -38.77 -9.16 11.83
N ALA A 325 -38.03 -10.01 12.55
CA ALA A 325 -37.60 -9.74 13.91
C ALA A 325 -36.75 -8.45 13.99
N ASN A 326 -35.77 -8.28 13.09
CA ASN A 326 -34.92 -7.09 13.06
C ASN A 326 -35.68 -5.80 12.66
N LEU A 327 -36.76 -5.91 11.88
CA LEU A 327 -37.65 -4.78 11.57
C LEU A 327 -38.58 -4.40 12.73
N THR A 328 -38.89 -5.34 13.61
CA THR A 328 -39.89 -5.16 14.69
C THR A 328 -39.27 -4.92 16.05
N ASP A 329 -37.95 -5.05 16.16
CA ASP A 329 -37.18 -4.70 17.35
C ASP A 329 -36.83 -3.20 17.35
N GLU A 330 -37.61 -2.43 18.10
CA GLU A 330 -37.46 -0.97 18.24
C GLU A 330 -36.20 -0.56 19.02
N LEU A 331 -35.57 -1.49 19.75
CA LEU A 331 -34.43 -1.18 20.61
C LEU A 331 -33.07 -1.40 19.92
N SER A 332 -33.00 -2.27 18.91
CA SER A 332 -31.71 -2.64 18.30
C SER A 332 -31.74 -3.03 16.81
N GLY A 333 -32.88 -2.89 16.14
CA GLY A 333 -33.01 -3.25 14.72
C GLY A 333 -32.24 -2.33 13.77
N GLU A 334 -31.10 -2.78 13.23
CA GLU A 334 -30.39 -2.04 12.16
C GLU A 334 -31.30 -1.71 10.96
N LEU A 335 -32.23 -2.60 10.62
CA LEU A 335 -33.21 -2.38 9.55
C LEU A 335 -34.33 -1.41 9.97
N TYR A 336 -34.67 -1.37 11.25
CA TYR A 336 -35.63 -0.40 11.79
C TYR A 336 -35.07 1.02 11.66
N GLU A 337 -33.81 1.24 12.05
CA GLU A 337 -33.14 2.53 11.89
C GLU A 337 -33.01 2.95 10.42
N GLU A 338 -32.65 2.02 9.52
CA GLU A 338 -32.58 2.31 8.09
C GLU A 338 -33.93 2.68 7.49
N LEU A 339 -35.04 2.08 7.96
CA LEU A 339 -36.40 2.44 7.55
C LEU A 339 -36.77 3.87 8.00
N HIS A 340 -36.40 4.25 9.22
CA HIS A 340 -36.64 5.61 9.73
C HIS A 340 -35.80 6.65 8.98
N ARG A 341 -34.56 6.29 8.64
CA ARG A 341 -33.67 7.13 7.82
C ARG A 341 -34.18 7.30 6.39
N SER A 342 -34.67 6.23 5.76
CA SER A 342 -35.23 6.31 4.40
C SER A 342 -36.50 7.16 4.38
N LYS A 343 -37.34 7.07 5.42
CA LYS A 343 -38.52 7.92 5.62
C LYS A 343 -38.15 9.40 5.83
N SER A 344 -37.12 9.68 6.63
CA SER A 344 -36.61 11.04 6.85
C SER A 344 -35.99 11.66 5.58
N MET A 345 -35.31 10.88 4.74
CA MET A 345 -34.75 11.38 3.47
C MET A 345 -35.83 11.70 2.41
N VAL A 346 -37.00 11.07 2.51
CA VAL A 346 -38.17 11.38 1.67
C VAL A 346 -38.89 12.65 2.14
N LEU A 347 -38.89 12.93 3.44
CA LEU A 347 -39.50 14.13 4.05
C LEU A 347 -38.56 15.34 4.11
N GLY A 348 -37.25 15.14 4.21
CA GLY A 348 -36.24 16.17 4.43
C GLY A 348 -35.84 17.02 3.21
N SER A 349 -36.60 17.00 2.11
CA SER A 349 -36.44 17.96 1.02
C SER A 349 -37.45 19.11 1.08
N CYS A 350 -38.30 19.16 2.11
CA CYS A 350 -39.35 20.16 2.26
C CYS A 350 -39.67 20.54 3.73
N ASP A 351 -38.71 20.50 4.65
CA ASP A 351 -38.89 21.12 5.97
C ASP A 351 -38.19 22.48 6.02
N SER A 352 -38.83 23.47 5.41
CA SER A 352 -38.86 24.81 6.02
C SER A 352 -40.19 24.90 6.75
N ASP A 353 -40.13 24.89 8.08
CA ASP A 353 -41.27 25.03 9.00
C ASP A 353 -42.29 26.05 8.50
N ASN A 354 -43.40 25.57 7.97
CA ASN A 354 -44.62 26.35 7.88
C ASN A 354 -45.79 25.39 8.04
N GLU A 355 -46.30 25.31 9.28
CA GLU A 355 -47.54 24.64 9.63
C GLU A 355 -48.71 25.32 8.90
N ASN A 356 -48.96 24.94 7.64
CA ASN A 356 -50.22 25.08 6.91
C ASN A 356 -50.01 24.71 5.44
N HIS A 357 -50.13 23.43 5.08
CA HIS A 357 -50.72 23.04 3.78
C HIS A 357 -51.02 21.53 3.77
N ASP A 358 -52.25 21.19 4.15
CA ASP A 358 -52.90 19.95 3.75
C ASP A 358 -53.20 20.02 2.24
N SER A 359 -52.30 19.52 1.39
CA SER A 359 -52.60 19.18 -0.01
C SER A 359 -51.58 18.17 -0.56
N PRO A 360 -51.91 16.87 -0.60
CA PRO A 360 -50.99 15.88 -1.14
C PRO A 360 -51.01 15.94 -2.67
N GLY A 361 -50.03 16.61 -3.29
CA GLY A 361 -49.84 16.50 -4.74
C GLY A 361 -49.11 17.63 -5.47
N GLU A 362 -48.84 18.78 -4.85
CA GLU A 362 -48.35 19.96 -5.59
C GLU A 362 -46.82 20.04 -5.76
N ASP A 363 -46.04 19.28 -4.99
CA ASP A 363 -44.57 19.31 -5.05
C ASP A 363 -43.94 18.24 -5.97
N TRP A 364 -44.75 17.48 -6.70
CA TRP A 364 -44.24 16.49 -7.64
C TRP A 364 -43.75 17.17 -8.93
N VAL A 365 -42.43 17.36 -9.04
CA VAL A 365 -41.80 17.82 -10.27
C VAL A 365 -41.15 16.63 -11.00
N PRO A 366 -41.49 16.36 -12.27
CA PRO A 366 -40.82 15.33 -13.05
C PRO A 366 -39.34 15.68 -13.23
N ASN A 367 -38.48 14.67 -13.18
CA ASN A 367 -37.03 14.86 -13.30
C ASN A 367 -36.69 15.65 -14.59
N PRO A 368 -35.85 16.71 -14.52
CA PRO A 368 -35.48 17.47 -15.70
C PRO A 368 -34.75 16.58 -16.71
N SER A 369 -35.17 16.68 -17.97
CA SER A 369 -34.87 15.78 -19.09
C SER A 369 -33.38 15.64 -19.46
N ASN A 370 -32.49 16.48 -18.93
CA ASN A 370 -31.03 16.41 -19.17
C ASN A 370 -30.23 15.61 -18.13
N CYS A 371 -30.91 14.95 -17.19
CA CYS A 371 -30.30 14.13 -16.16
C CYS A 371 -30.10 12.67 -16.61
N GLN A 372 -29.47 12.41 -17.77
CA GLN A 372 -29.10 11.03 -18.15
C GLN A 372 -28.07 10.39 -17.19
N ASN A 373 -27.43 11.20 -16.34
CA ASN A 373 -26.48 10.78 -15.32
C ASN A 373 -26.87 11.19 -13.88
N ALA A 374 -28.09 11.68 -13.64
CA ALA A 374 -28.53 11.86 -12.25
C ALA A 374 -28.80 10.48 -11.67
N ILE A 375 -28.01 10.12 -10.66
CA ILE A 375 -28.21 8.95 -9.81
C ILE A 375 -29.69 8.92 -9.44
N PRO A 376 -30.47 7.90 -9.85
CA PRO A 376 -31.92 7.94 -9.63
C PRO A 376 -32.18 8.07 -8.13
N LYS A 377 -33.01 9.05 -7.76
CA LYS A 377 -33.54 9.33 -6.41
C LYS A 377 -34.25 8.12 -5.75
N THR A 378 -34.30 6.98 -6.43
CA THR A 378 -34.64 5.68 -5.86
C THR A 378 -33.39 4.83 -5.78
N MET A 379 -32.45 5.23 -4.90
CA MET A 379 -31.54 4.27 -4.32
C MET A 379 -32.42 3.18 -3.71
N ARG A 380 -32.61 2.03 -4.39
CA ARG A 380 -33.35 0.88 -3.81
C ARG A 380 -32.94 0.73 -2.35
N ASP A 381 -33.90 0.87 -1.46
CA ASP A 381 -33.69 0.80 -0.01
C ASP A 381 -32.99 -0.53 0.34
N ILE A 382 -32.20 -0.57 1.40
CA ILE A 382 -31.58 -1.82 1.89
C ILE A 382 -32.66 -2.88 2.08
N LEU A 383 -33.82 -2.47 2.61
CA LEU A 383 -35.02 -3.29 2.73
C LEU A 383 -35.52 -3.80 1.37
N SER A 384 -35.60 -2.93 0.37
CA SER A 384 -36.00 -3.34 -0.99
C SER A 384 -35.03 -4.36 -1.59
N MET A 385 -33.75 -4.24 -1.28
CA MET A 385 -32.74 -5.20 -1.71
C MET A 385 -32.92 -6.55 -1.03
N LEU A 386 -33.20 -6.58 0.28
CA LEU A 386 -33.51 -7.80 1.02
C LEU A 386 -34.81 -8.47 0.53
N ILE A 387 -35.89 -7.70 0.33
CA ILE A 387 -37.16 -8.24 -0.17
C ILE A 387 -36.98 -8.79 -1.59
N SER A 388 -36.17 -8.14 -2.44
CA SER A 388 -35.91 -8.61 -3.81
C SER A 388 -35.23 -9.98 -3.88
N ILE A 389 -34.64 -10.46 -2.78
CA ILE A 389 -34.06 -11.80 -2.69
C ILE A 389 -35.15 -12.87 -2.79
N TYR A 390 -36.34 -12.63 -2.25
CA TYR A 390 -37.44 -13.62 -2.19
C TYR A 390 -38.53 -13.37 -3.23
N GLY A 391 -38.52 -12.21 -3.90
CA GLY A 391 -39.40 -11.89 -5.02
C GLY A 391 -40.82 -11.48 -4.63
N THR A 392 -41.46 -12.17 -3.68
CA THR A 392 -42.81 -11.86 -3.20
C THR A 392 -42.80 -11.25 -1.79
N ARG A 393 -43.73 -10.34 -1.53
CA ARG A 393 -43.92 -9.70 -0.22
C ARG A 393 -44.77 -10.56 0.73
N GLU A 394 -45.53 -11.51 0.19
CA GLU A 394 -46.47 -12.37 0.93
C GLU A 394 -45.77 -13.18 2.02
N ILE A 395 -44.59 -13.73 1.71
CA ILE A 395 -43.80 -14.55 2.64
C ILE A 395 -43.44 -13.76 3.91
N PHE A 396 -43.15 -12.46 3.78
CA PHE A 396 -42.84 -11.59 4.91
C PHE A 396 -44.08 -11.27 5.75
N VAL A 397 -45.24 -11.09 5.11
CA VAL A 397 -46.51 -10.81 5.79
C VAL A 397 -46.99 -12.03 6.58
N ASP A 398 -46.90 -13.21 5.97
CA ASP A 398 -47.30 -14.46 6.62
C ASP A 398 -46.40 -14.78 7.82
N GLU A 399 -45.08 -14.61 7.70
CA GLU A 399 -44.17 -14.79 8.83
C GLU A 399 -44.43 -13.75 9.93
N TYR A 400 -44.70 -12.48 9.57
CA TYR A 400 -45.06 -11.46 10.57
C TYR A 400 -46.36 -11.81 11.31
N ARG A 401 -47.39 -12.29 10.61
CA ARG A 401 -48.62 -12.79 11.24
C ARG A 401 -48.35 -13.95 12.18
N GLN A 402 -47.51 -14.90 11.77
CA GLN A 402 -47.13 -16.03 12.62
C GLN A 402 -46.38 -15.57 13.87
N MET A 403 -45.45 -14.62 13.74
CA MET A 403 -44.72 -14.05 14.87
C MET A 403 -45.63 -13.28 15.83
N LEU A 404 -46.68 -12.62 15.33
CA LEU A 404 -47.69 -11.97 16.17
C LEU A 404 -48.63 -12.98 16.85
N ALA A 405 -48.89 -14.13 16.22
CA ALA A 405 -49.69 -15.20 16.83
C ALA A 405 -48.90 -15.97 17.91
N ASP A 406 -47.58 -16.04 17.78
CA ASP A 406 -46.67 -16.65 18.77
C ASP A 406 -46.44 -15.75 20.00
N LYS A 407 -46.72 -14.44 19.91
CA LYS A 407 -46.62 -13.46 21.01
C LYS A 407 -47.92 -13.38 21.80
#